data_AF-A0A315R7P8-F1
#
_entry.id   AF-A0A315R7P8-F1
#
_cell.length_a   1.000
_cell.length_b   1.000
_cell.length_c   1.000
_cell.angle_alpha   90.00
_cell.angle_beta   90.00
_cell.angle_gamma   90.00
#
_symmetry.space_group_name_H-M   'P 1'
#
loop_
_entity.id
_entity.type
_entity.pdbx_description
1 polymer ?
#
loop_
_entity_poly.entity_id
_entity_poly.type
_entity_poly.pdbx_seq_one_letter_code
_entity_poly.pdbx_strand_id
1 'polypeptide(L)'
;MFVCHFSKQEIDQLGKEISKLEAVSHCYQRQTYQNWPYNFYAMMHAKNKEELEKKVNQLVEKYKIEDYQILYSTEELKKTSMKYFGRGVK
;
A
#
# COMPACT_ATOMS: atom_id res chain seq x y z
N MET A 1 -4.44 2.07 -3.54
CA MET A 1 -3.43 1.87 -2.49
C MET A 1 -4.12 1.94 -1.14
N PHE A 2 -3.97 0.90 -0.33
CA PHE A 2 -4.44 0.87 1.04
C PHE A 2 -3.36 1.46 1.95
N VAL A 3 -3.73 2.35 2.86
CA VAL A 3 -2.83 2.94 3.85
C VAL A 3 -3.45 2.85 5.23
N CYS A 4 -2.64 2.53 6.24
CA CYS A 4 -3.07 2.50 7.63
C CYS A 4 -1.91 2.86 8.57
N HIS A 5 -2.23 3.00 9.85
CA HIS A 5 -1.25 3.12 10.91
C HIS A 5 -1.05 1.79 11.62
N PHE A 6 0.19 1.39 11.83
CA PHE A 6 0.57 0.31 12.73
C PHE A 6 1.57 0.79 13.78
N SER A 7 1.44 0.31 15.00
CA SER A 7 2.50 0.43 15.98
C SER A 7 3.77 -0.30 15.52
N LYS A 8 4.90 -0.04 16.19
CA LYS A 8 6.17 -0.70 15.90
C LYS A 8 6.09 -2.24 16.06
N GLN A 9 5.23 -2.73 16.94
CA GLN A 9 5.07 -4.17 17.16
C GLN A 9 4.20 -4.80 16.07
N GLU A 10 3.14 -4.11 15.67
CA GLU A 10 2.21 -4.59 14.64
C GLU A 10 2.85 -4.62 13.25
N ILE A 11 3.66 -3.62 12.89
CA ILE A 11 4.14 -3.46 11.52
C ILE A 11 4.99 -4.65 11.04
N ASP A 12 5.80 -5.23 11.93
CA ASP A 12 6.65 -6.37 11.58
C ASP A 12 5.84 -7.66 11.37
N GLN A 13 4.79 -7.87 12.17
CA GLN A 13 3.94 -9.06 12.07
C GLN A 13 2.89 -8.88 10.97
N LEU A 14 2.01 -7.88 11.12
CA LEU A 14 0.89 -7.63 10.21
C LEU A 14 1.40 -7.24 8.83
N GLY A 15 2.49 -6.48 8.72
CA GLY A 15 3.08 -6.14 7.43
C GLY A 15 3.53 -7.37 6.64
N LYS A 16 4.14 -8.38 7.30
CA LYS A 16 4.54 -9.65 6.68
C LYS A 16 3.35 -10.52 6.30
N GLU A 17 2.28 -10.49 7.07
CA GLU A 17 1.06 -11.24 6.76
C GLU A 17 0.31 -10.62 5.58
N ILE A 18 0.15 -9.29 5.58
CA ILE A 18 -0.50 -8.54 4.51
C ILE A 18 0.29 -8.64 3.20
N SER A 19 1.63 -8.61 3.25
CA SER A 19 2.45 -8.71 2.04
C SER A 19 2.35 -10.07 1.32
N LYS A 20 1.79 -11.10 1.96
CA LYS A 20 1.57 -12.43 1.37
C LYS A 20 0.20 -12.59 0.73
N LEU A 21 -0.70 -11.62 0.88
CA LEU A 21 -2.01 -11.67 0.27
C LEU A 21 -1.88 -11.55 -1.25
N GLU A 22 -2.57 -12.41 -2.00
CA GLU A 22 -2.54 -12.41 -3.48
C GLU A 22 -2.92 -11.05 -4.08
N ALA A 23 -3.85 -10.35 -3.44
CA ALA A 23 -4.27 -9.01 -3.87
C ALA A 23 -3.19 -7.94 -3.69
N VAL A 24 -2.11 -8.20 -2.95
CA VAL A 24 -1.05 -7.23 -2.61
C VAL A 24 0.19 -7.50 -3.43
N SER A 25 0.61 -6.51 -4.22
CA SER A 25 1.82 -6.62 -5.05
C SER A 25 3.11 -6.22 -4.34
N HIS A 26 3.02 -5.23 -3.45
CA HIS A 26 4.15 -4.75 -2.65
C HIS A 26 3.64 -3.91 -1.48
N CYS A 27 4.45 -3.86 -0.42
CA CYS A 27 4.21 -3.05 0.76
C CYS A 27 5.40 -2.10 1.00
N TYR A 28 5.13 -0.96 1.65
CA TYR A 28 6.15 -0.06 2.14
C TYR A 28 5.85 0.37 3.57
N GLN A 29 6.92 0.58 4.35
CA GLN A 29 6.88 1.32 5.60
C GLN A 29 7.49 2.70 5.39
N ARG A 30 6.86 3.75 5.92
CA ARG A 30 7.36 5.12 5.89
C ARG A 30 7.14 5.79 7.25
N GLN A 31 7.86 6.88 7.49
CA GLN A 31 7.61 7.71 8.67
C GLN A 31 6.26 8.44 8.55
N THR A 32 5.64 8.74 9.70
CA THR A 32 4.40 9.52 9.80
C THR A 32 4.69 11.01 9.89
N TYR A 33 3.67 11.82 9.59
CA TYR A 33 3.68 13.26 9.76
C TYR A 33 2.35 13.72 10.37
N GLN A 34 2.31 14.94 10.92
CA GLN A 34 1.11 15.47 11.60
C GLN A 34 -0.15 15.46 10.71
N ASN A 35 0.01 15.76 9.42
CA ASN A 35 -1.08 15.76 8.43
C ASN A 35 -1.21 14.43 7.66
N TRP A 36 -0.37 13.45 7.95
CA TRP A 36 -0.36 12.16 7.27
C TRP A 36 0.10 11.05 8.23
N PRO A 37 -0.82 10.50 9.04
CA PRO A 37 -0.48 9.59 10.14
C PRO A 37 -0.22 8.14 9.70
N TYR A 38 -0.24 7.84 8.40
CA TYR A 38 -0.10 6.49 7.87
C TYR A 38 1.36 6.09 7.63
N ASN A 39 1.80 5.02 8.28
CA ASN A 39 3.15 4.47 8.14
C ASN A 39 3.21 3.18 7.34
N PHE A 40 2.09 2.52 7.06
CA PHE A 40 2.03 1.30 6.26
C PHE A 40 1.24 1.51 4.98
N TYR A 41 1.80 1.04 3.86
CA TYR A 41 1.25 1.22 2.52
C TYR A 41 1.22 -0.14 1.85
N ALA A 42 0.07 -0.58 1.34
CA ALA A 42 -0.09 -1.79 0.56
C ALA A 42 -0.70 -1.48 -0.81
N MET A 43 -0.01 -1.86 -1.87
CA MET A 43 -0.54 -1.73 -3.23
C MET A 43 -1.43 -2.92 -3.56
N MET A 44 -2.73 -2.74 -3.33
CA MET A 44 -3.78 -3.73 -3.57
C MET A 44 -4.39 -3.61 -4.97
N HIS A 45 -4.64 -4.75 -5.62
CA HIS A 45 -5.23 -4.86 -6.95
C HIS A 45 -6.54 -5.66 -6.96
N ALA A 46 -7.48 -5.23 -7.78
CA ALA A 46 -8.76 -5.90 -8.05
C ALA A 46 -9.26 -5.52 -9.44
N LYS A 47 -10.24 -6.25 -9.98
CA LYS A 47 -10.78 -6.00 -11.32
C LYS A 47 -11.63 -4.72 -11.39
N ASN A 48 -12.22 -4.34 -10.27
CA ASN A 48 -13.06 -3.15 -10.14
C ASN A 48 -13.06 -2.64 -8.70
N LYS A 49 -13.71 -1.48 -8.49
CA LYS A 49 -13.77 -0.79 -7.20
C LYS A 49 -14.48 -1.61 -6.12
N GLU A 50 -15.58 -2.28 -6.45
CA GLU A 50 -16.38 -3.07 -5.51
C GLU A 50 -15.59 -4.29 -4.99
N GLU A 51 -14.89 -4.99 -5.88
CA GLU A 51 -14.02 -6.11 -5.51
C GLU A 51 -12.85 -5.64 -4.63
N LEU A 52 -12.26 -4.46 -4.92
CA LEU A 52 -11.22 -3.87 -4.09
C LEU A 52 -11.76 -3.58 -2.67
N GLU A 53 -12.91 -2.93 -2.56
CA GLU A 53 -13.54 -2.59 -1.28
C GLU A 53 -13.89 -3.84 -0.48
N LYS A 54 -14.41 -4.89 -1.13
CA LYS A 54 -14.64 -6.19 -0.47
C LYS A 54 -13.36 -6.78 0.10
N LYS A 55 -12.26 -6.78 -0.67
CA LYS A 55 -10.95 -7.27 -0.21
C LYS A 55 -10.39 -6.43 0.94
N VAL A 56 -10.55 -5.12 0.88
CA VAL A 56 -10.14 -4.21 1.97
C VAL A 56 -10.97 -4.48 3.22
N ASN A 57 -12.30 -4.60 3.11
CA ASN A 57 -13.18 -4.91 4.23
C ASN A 57 -12.78 -6.23 4.92
N GLN A 58 -12.54 -7.29 4.14
CA GLN A 58 -12.05 -8.56 4.67
C GLN A 58 -10.70 -8.42 5.40
N LEU A 59 -9.79 -7.59 4.86
CA LEU A 59 -8.49 -7.32 5.47
C LEU A 59 -8.64 -6.58 6.80
N VAL A 60 -9.41 -5.48 6.83
CA VAL A 60 -9.55 -4.65 8.03
C VAL A 60 -10.36 -5.35 9.12
N GLU A 61 -11.35 -6.18 8.76
CA GLU A 61 -12.07 -7.04 9.71
C GLU A 61 -11.13 -8.10 10.30
N LYS A 62 -10.35 -8.78 9.45
CA LYS A 62 -9.44 -9.85 9.89
C LYS A 62 -8.37 -9.33 10.85
N TYR A 63 -7.79 -8.17 10.55
CA TYR A 63 -6.68 -7.59 11.34
C TYR A 63 -7.12 -6.49 12.30
N LYS A 64 -8.44 -6.24 12.42
CA LYS A 64 -9.04 -5.21 13.30
C LYS A 64 -8.44 -3.81 13.09
N ILE A 65 -8.34 -3.39 11.83
CA ILE A 65 -7.77 -2.10 11.46
C ILE A 65 -8.90 -1.07 11.39
N GLU A 66 -8.85 -0.06 12.26
CA GLU A 66 -9.90 0.97 12.32
C GLU A 66 -9.53 2.22 11.51
N ASP A 67 -8.29 2.71 11.61
CA ASP A 67 -7.83 3.90 10.89
C ASP A 67 -7.05 3.53 9.61
N TYR A 68 -7.75 3.67 8.48
CA TYR A 68 -7.18 3.42 7.16
C TYR A 68 -7.79 4.34 6.11
N GLN A 69 -7.11 4.45 4.97
CA GLN A 69 -7.64 5.09 3.75
C GLN A 69 -7.35 4.26 2.51
N ILE A 70 -8.21 4.41 1.49
CA ILE A 70 -8.00 3.87 0.15
C ILE A 70 -7.72 5.03 -0.80
N LEU A 71 -6.50 5.09 -1.32
CA LEU A 71 -6.10 6.01 -2.37
C LEU A 71 -6.29 5.32 -3.73
N TYR A 72 -7.42 5.58 -4.39
CA TYR A 72 -7.70 5.00 -5.71
C TYR A 72 -6.78 5.60 -6.78
N SER A 73 -6.18 4.73 -7.59
CA SER A 73 -5.50 5.17 -8.81
C SER A 73 -6.57 5.45 -9.85
N THR A 74 -6.79 6.72 -10.20
CA THR A 74 -7.78 7.13 -11.20
C THR A 74 -7.17 7.36 -12.57
N GLU A 75 -5.95 7.87 -12.61
CA GLU A 75 -5.22 8.19 -13.83
C GLU A 75 -3.72 7.92 -13.65
N GLU A 76 -3.08 7.38 -14.68
CA GLU A 76 -1.63 7.18 -14.72
C GLU A 76 -0.99 8.33 -15.51
N LEU A 77 -0.54 9.37 -14.81
CA LEU A 77 0.09 10.53 -15.43
C LEU A 77 1.47 10.21 -16.04
N LYS A 78 2.21 9.26 -15.43
CA LYS A 78 3.53 8.83 -15.88
C LYS A 78 3.91 7.46 -15.31
N LYS A 79 4.30 6.53 -16.19
CA LYS A 79 4.96 5.27 -15.82
C LYS A 79 6.07 4.94 -16.80
N THR A 80 7.30 5.16 -16.36
CA THR A 80 8.50 4.94 -17.18
C THR A 80 9.60 4.37 -16.31
N SER A 81 10.42 3.49 -16.85
CA SER A 81 11.61 2.98 -16.16
C SER A 81 12.66 4.08 -15.96
N MET A 82 13.41 4.00 -14.86
CA MET A 82 14.52 4.92 -14.57
C MET A 82 15.65 4.75 -15.58
N LYS A 83 16.24 5.85 -16.04
CA LYS A 83 17.49 5.85 -16.82
C LYS A 83 18.62 6.27 -15.90
N TYR A 84 19.37 5.29 -15.37
CA TYR A 84 20.47 5.55 -14.44
C TYR A 84 21.68 6.20 -15.11
N PHE A 85 21.94 5.86 -16.37
CA PHE A 85 23.05 6.40 -17.15
C PHE A 85 22.53 6.99 -18.47
N GLY A 86 22.95 8.21 -18.80
CA GLY A 86 22.67 8.84 -20.08
C GLY A 86 23.48 8.20 -21.22
N ARG A 87 23.06 8.39 -22.47
CA ARG A 87 23.93 8.06 -23.62
C ARG A 87 25.19 8.91 -23.52
N GLY A 88 26.34 8.29 -23.24
CA GLY A 88 27.64 8.96 -23.15
C GLY A 88 28.33 8.89 -21.79
N VAL A 89 27.74 8.27 -20.76
CA VAL A 89 28.47 7.94 -19.54
C VAL A 89 29.21 6.62 -19.79
N LYS A 90 30.53 6.71 -19.95
CA LYS A 90 31.43 5.55 -19.87
C LYS A 90 31.50 5.04 -18.43
#